data_AF-G0P7U4-F1
#
_entry.id   AF-G0P7U4-F1
#
_cell.length_a   1.000
_cell.length_b   1.000
_cell.length_c   1.000
_cell.angle_alpha   90.00
_cell.angle_beta   90.00
_cell.angle_gamma   90.00
#
_symmetry.space_group_name_H-M   'P 1'
#
loop_
_entity.id
_entity.type
_entity.pdbx_description
1 polymer ?
#
loop_
_entity_poly.entity_id
_entity_poly.type
_entity_poly.pdbx_seq_one_letter_code
_entity_poly.pdbx_strand_id
1 'polypeptide(L)'
;MCTTFIVYALMYNMEKLSGSLYWNMAIMGASRWIINILVSIADYRFAWFGRKMINQIAMIATLLSLFAMAVHAYFGSRGGIIISIGTISTVATCSQLFIAKYLMVNELYPTAVRNLAVSAVSTMSRFGNMFSAQAFYLSDIAEWIPYALLFSCQLYDFIILSVFLPETKGVHLENHLPPKHKRIFGRRT
;
A
#
# COMPACT_ATOMS: atom_id res chain seq x y z
N MET A 1 3.34 0.29 -6.86
CA MET A 1 2.27 0.17 -7.88
C MET A 1 0.94 -0.23 -7.27
N CYS A 2 0.80 -1.45 -6.70
CA CYS A 2 -0.49 -1.95 -6.22
C CYS A 2 -1.10 -1.07 -5.13
N THR A 3 -0.30 -0.59 -4.18
CA THR A 3 -0.78 0.32 -3.12
C THR A 3 -1.29 1.66 -3.66
N THR A 4 -0.66 2.24 -4.71
CA THR A 4 -1.17 3.49 -5.31
C THR A 4 -2.46 3.22 -6.07
N PHE A 5 -2.48 2.14 -6.85
CA PHE A 5 -3.65 1.73 -7.59
C PHE A 5 -4.88 1.60 -6.68
N ILE A 6 -4.73 0.95 -5.51
CA ILE A 6 -5.82 0.79 -4.53
C ILE A 6 -6.28 2.13 -3.95
N VAL A 7 -5.33 2.95 -3.47
CA VAL A 7 -5.66 4.25 -2.86
C VAL A 7 -6.42 5.14 -3.84
N TYR A 8 -5.90 5.30 -5.04
CA TYR A 8 -6.51 6.21 -6.00
C TYR A 8 -7.82 5.67 -6.57
N ALA A 9 -7.94 4.36 -6.80
CA ALA A 9 -9.20 3.76 -7.24
C ALA A 9 -10.31 4.03 -6.22
N LEU A 10 -10.02 3.77 -4.94
CA LEU A 10 -10.97 4.01 -3.86
C LEU A 10 -11.29 5.51 -3.67
N MET A 11 -10.29 6.39 -3.84
CA MET A 11 -10.51 7.84 -3.77
C MET A 11 -11.38 8.35 -4.93
N TYR A 12 -11.24 7.81 -6.13
CA TYR A 12 -12.10 8.16 -7.27
C TYR A 12 -13.54 7.69 -7.07
N ASN A 13 -13.74 6.58 -6.36
CA ASN A 13 -15.08 6.12 -6.03
C ASN A 13 -15.71 6.91 -4.86
N MET A 14 -14.93 7.62 -4.04
CA MET A 14 -15.39 8.34 -2.83
C MET A 14 -16.53 9.33 -3.10
N GLU A 15 -16.59 9.91 -4.29
CA GLU A 15 -17.67 10.83 -4.69
C GLU A 15 -19.03 10.15 -4.80
N LYS A 16 -19.06 8.84 -5.07
CA LYS A 16 -20.29 8.04 -5.17
C LYS A 16 -20.77 7.51 -3.82
N LEU A 17 -20.01 7.72 -2.75
CA LEU A 17 -20.34 7.20 -1.43
C LEU A 17 -21.34 8.11 -0.69
N SER A 18 -22.21 7.50 0.11
CA SER A 18 -23.23 8.21 0.86
C SER A 18 -22.62 9.19 1.87
N GLY A 19 -23.07 10.44 1.85
CA GLY A 19 -22.60 11.52 2.73
C GLY A 19 -22.19 12.77 1.95
N SER A 20 -21.68 13.78 2.64
CA SER A 20 -21.05 14.91 1.96
C SER A 20 -19.60 14.56 1.60
N LEU A 21 -19.20 14.86 0.36
CA LEU A 21 -17.84 14.64 -0.12
C LEU A 21 -16.80 15.28 0.80
N TYR A 22 -17.06 16.50 1.28
CA TYR A 22 -16.17 17.24 2.16
C TYR A 22 -15.95 16.54 3.50
N TRP A 23 -17.00 16.01 4.14
CA TRP A 23 -16.87 15.29 5.40
C TRP A 23 -16.13 13.96 5.22
N ASN A 24 -16.44 13.21 4.15
CA ASN A 24 -15.74 11.96 3.84
C ASN A 24 -14.24 12.19 3.61
N MET A 25 -13.88 13.25 2.88
CA MET A 25 -12.48 13.64 2.64
C MET A 25 -11.78 14.10 3.93
N ALA A 26 -12.45 14.88 4.77
CA ALA A 26 -11.91 15.34 6.05
C ALA A 26 -11.65 14.16 7.01
N ILE A 27 -12.61 13.25 7.16
CA ILE A 27 -12.48 12.06 8.02
C ILE A 27 -11.39 11.14 7.49
N MET A 28 -11.33 10.92 6.18
CA MET A 28 -10.24 10.16 5.57
C MET A 28 -8.88 10.82 5.85
N GLY A 29 -8.75 12.13 5.66
CA GLY A 29 -7.53 12.88 5.96
C GLY A 29 -7.10 12.68 7.42
N ALA A 30 -8.01 12.92 8.36
CA ALA A 30 -7.75 12.76 9.79
C ALA A 30 -7.35 11.31 10.14
N SER A 31 -8.06 10.31 9.63
CA SER A 31 -7.77 8.90 9.88
C SER A 31 -6.38 8.48 9.40
N ARG A 32 -5.90 9.02 8.27
CA ARG A 32 -4.53 8.78 7.76
C ARG A 32 -3.48 9.26 8.77
N TRP A 33 -3.65 10.47 9.30
CA TRP A 33 -2.73 11.02 10.29
C TRP A 33 -2.75 10.21 11.58
N ILE A 34 -3.94 9.91 12.10
CA ILE A 34 -4.12 9.16 13.34
C ILE A 34 -3.45 7.77 13.25
N ILE A 35 -3.75 7.00 12.19
CA ILE A 35 -3.17 5.65 12.02
C ILE A 35 -1.65 5.73 11.87
N ASN A 36 -1.13 6.66 11.08
CA ASN A 36 0.32 6.79 10.89
C ASN A 36 1.06 7.17 12.17
N ILE A 37 0.50 8.07 12.98
CA ILE A 37 1.07 8.45 14.28
C ILE A 37 1.05 7.26 15.23
N LEU A 38 -0.09 6.56 15.33
CA LEU A 38 -0.21 5.37 16.20
C LEU A 38 0.79 4.28 15.82
N VAL A 39 0.93 3.98 14.52
CA VAL A 39 1.90 2.98 14.05
C VAL A 39 3.34 3.44 14.28
N SER A 40 3.63 4.73 14.12
CA SER A 40 4.98 5.28 14.40
C SER A 40 5.35 5.18 15.88
N ILE A 41 4.39 5.47 16.78
CA ILE A 41 4.59 5.31 18.22
C ILE A 41 4.76 3.83 18.58
N ALA A 42 3.98 2.94 17.96
CA ALA A 42 4.11 1.50 18.15
C ALA A 42 5.48 0.98 17.70
N ASP A 43 6.00 1.42 16.54
CA ASP A 43 7.34 1.05 16.07
C ASP A 43 8.45 1.52 17.03
N TYR A 44 8.29 2.71 17.63
CA TYR A 44 9.23 3.23 18.63
C TYR A 44 9.18 2.47 19.96
N ARG A 45 7.98 2.10 20.42
CA ARG A 45 7.79 1.48 21.75
C ARG A 45 8.13 -0.01 21.77
N PHE A 46 7.88 -0.73 20.67
CA PHE A 46 8.05 -2.17 20.57
C PHE A 46 9.29 -2.52 19.75
N ALA A 47 10.40 -2.78 20.44
CA ALA A 47 11.66 -3.21 19.80
C ALA A 47 11.55 -4.56 19.07
N TRP A 48 10.62 -5.43 19.48
CA TRP A 48 10.35 -6.74 18.85
C TRP A 48 9.49 -6.65 17.59
N PHE A 49 8.90 -5.49 17.29
CA PHE A 49 8.13 -5.28 16.07
C PHE A 49 9.08 -5.02 14.89
N GLY A 50 9.37 -6.06 14.10
CA GLY A 50 10.13 -5.95 12.85
C GLY A 50 9.43 -5.06 11.81
N ARG A 51 10.20 -4.42 10.93
CA ARG A 51 9.66 -3.56 9.85
C ARG A 51 8.87 -4.39 8.84
N LYS A 52 9.30 -5.63 8.58
CA LYS A 52 8.55 -6.57 7.74
C LYS A 52 7.19 -6.91 8.35
N MET A 53 7.15 -7.19 9.66
CA MET A 53 5.90 -7.53 10.36
C MET A 53 4.88 -6.39 10.31
N ILE A 54 5.32 -5.15 10.55
CA ILE A 54 4.44 -3.96 10.46
C ILE A 54 3.80 -3.87 9.07
N ASN A 55 4.61 -4.02 8.02
CA ASN A 55 4.12 -3.96 6.65
C ASN A 55 3.20 -5.15 6.33
N GLN A 56 3.52 -6.36 6.80
CA GLN A 56 2.67 -7.55 6.59
C GLN A 56 1.31 -7.44 7.29
N ILE A 57 1.28 -6.97 8.53
CA ILE A 57 0.03 -6.76 9.28
C ILE A 57 -0.85 -5.74 8.54
N ALA A 58 -0.26 -4.63 8.10
CA ALA A 58 -0.99 -3.62 7.35
C ALA A 58 -1.49 -4.14 5.98
N MET A 59 -0.71 -4.97 5.29
CA MET A 59 -1.15 -5.62 4.04
C MET A 59 -2.27 -6.62 4.26
N ILE A 60 -2.28 -7.34 5.37
CA ILE A 60 -3.37 -8.25 5.75
C ILE A 60 -4.62 -7.45 6.11
N ALA A 61 -4.47 -6.36 6.86
CA ALA A 61 -5.59 -5.48 7.21
C ALA A 61 -6.26 -4.89 5.96
N THR A 62 -5.48 -4.46 4.95
CA THR A 62 -6.04 -3.98 3.67
C THR A 62 -6.67 -5.11 2.84
N LEU A 63 -6.13 -6.33 2.89
CA LEU A 63 -6.77 -7.50 2.25
C LEU A 63 -8.13 -7.80 2.86
N LEU A 64 -8.22 -7.84 4.19
CA LEU A 64 -9.46 -8.11 4.91
C LEU A 64 -10.51 -7.03 4.65
N SER A 65 -10.12 -5.75 4.63
CA SER A 65 -11.05 -4.66 4.33
C SER A 65 -11.55 -4.72 2.88
N LEU A 66 -10.68 -4.99 1.90
CA LEU A 66 -11.07 -5.16 0.50
C LEU A 66 -11.98 -6.39 0.31
N PHE A 67 -11.68 -7.51 0.98
CA PHE A 67 -12.51 -8.70 0.95
C PHE A 67 -13.90 -8.44 1.54
N ALA A 68 -13.98 -7.78 2.70
CA ALA A 68 -15.24 -7.42 3.33
C ALA A 68 -16.09 -6.51 2.41
N MET A 69 -15.47 -5.54 1.74
CA MET A 69 -16.17 -4.69 0.76
C MET A 69 -16.67 -5.48 -0.44
N ALA A 70 -15.85 -6.39 -1.00
CA ALA A 70 -16.24 -7.22 -2.13
C ALA A 70 -17.42 -8.15 -1.79
N VAL A 71 -17.39 -8.77 -0.60
CA VAL A 71 -18.49 -9.60 -0.09
C VAL A 71 -19.75 -8.77 0.11
N HIS A 72 -19.63 -7.58 0.72
CA HIS A 72 -20.80 -6.72 0.94
C HIS A 72 -21.44 -6.25 -0.37
N ALA A 73 -20.62 -5.90 -1.36
CA ALA A 73 -21.07 -5.54 -2.70
C ALA A 73 -21.72 -6.73 -3.43
N TYR A 74 -21.26 -7.97 -3.19
CA TYR A 74 -21.86 -9.17 -3.79
C TYR A 74 -23.27 -9.45 -3.25
N PHE A 75 -23.49 -9.26 -1.95
CA PHE A 75 -24.80 -9.50 -1.32
C PHE A 75 -25.85 -8.41 -1.62
N GLY A 76 -25.50 -7.35 -2.36
CA GLY A 76 -26.45 -6.31 -2.78
C GLY A 76 -27.08 -5.52 -1.63
N SER A 77 -26.52 -5.63 -0.42
CA SER A 77 -26.98 -4.86 0.72
C SER A 77 -26.61 -3.40 0.48
N ARG A 78 -27.60 -2.50 0.42
CA ARG A 78 -27.45 -1.04 0.27
C ARG A 78 -26.76 -0.37 1.49
N GLY A 79 -25.77 -1.02 2.08
CA GLY A 79 -24.95 -0.51 3.17
C GLY A 79 -23.85 0.41 2.66
N GLY A 80 -24.21 1.54 2.02
CA GLY A 80 -23.24 2.54 1.56
C GLY A 80 -22.28 3.00 2.67
N ILE A 81 -22.75 2.99 3.92
CA ILE A 81 -21.96 3.30 5.12
C ILE A 81 -20.82 2.28 5.33
N ILE A 82 -21.06 0.99 5.12
CA ILE A 82 -20.04 -0.06 5.31
C ILE A 82 -18.94 0.09 4.26
N ILE A 83 -19.32 0.39 3.01
CA ILE A 83 -18.37 0.68 1.94
C ILE A 83 -17.59 1.98 2.24
N SER A 84 -18.23 3.00 2.85
CA SER A 84 -17.54 4.24 3.30
C SER A 84 -16.51 3.97 4.37
N ILE A 85 -16.88 3.23 5.41
CA ILE A 85 -15.96 2.87 6.50
C ILE A 85 -14.84 1.99 5.96
N GLY A 86 -15.16 1.02 5.10
CA GLY A 86 -14.19 0.16 4.43
C GLY A 86 -13.21 0.94 3.55
N THR A 87 -13.71 1.93 2.81
CA THR A 87 -12.90 2.79 1.95
C THR A 87 -11.96 3.67 2.77
N ILE A 88 -12.49 4.36 3.79
CA ILE A 88 -11.71 5.23 4.68
C ILE A 88 -10.62 4.43 5.38
N SER A 89 -10.98 3.28 5.98
CA SER A 89 -10.01 2.41 6.67
C SER A 89 -8.93 1.88 5.73
N THR A 90 -9.30 1.40 4.53
CA THR A 90 -8.35 0.89 3.53
C THR A 90 -7.39 1.98 3.09
N VAL A 91 -7.89 3.17 2.75
CA VAL A 91 -7.03 4.30 2.33
C VAL A 91 -6.11 4.76 3.46
N ALA A 92 -6.61 4.75 4.70
CA ALA A 92 -5.82 5.10 5.88
C ALA A 92 -4.67 4.10 6.10
N THR A 93 -4.94 2.80 6.08
CA THR A 93 -3.91 1.77 6.21
C THR A 93 -2.95 1.75 5.01
N CYS A 94 -3.42 1.99 3.79
CA CYS A 94 -2.54 2.11 2.63
C CYS A 94 -1.55 3.29 2.74
N SER A 95 -1.93 4.37 3.43
CA SER A 95 -1.00 5.49 3.66
C SER A 95 0.20 5.06 4.53
N GLN A 96 -0.04 4.18 5.50
CA GLN A 96 1.02 3.57 6.30
C GLN A 96 1.90 2.65 5.45
N LEU A 97 1.30 1.84 4.55
CA LEU A 97 2.05 0.98 3.63
C LEU A 97 3.00 1.78 2.72
N PHE A 98 2.61 2.99 2.30
CA PHE A 98 3.50 3.88 1.56
C PHE A 98 4.74 4.23 2.36
N ILE A 99 4.55 4.72 3.59
CA ILE A 99 5.65 5.14 4.46
C ILE A 99 6.57 3.95 4.74
N ALA A 100 6.01 2.79 5.09
CA ALA A 100 6.78 1.58 5.37
C ALA A 100 7.61 1.12 4.15
N LYS A 101 7.02 1.09 2.95
CA LYS A 101 7.74 0.69 1.72
C LYS A 101 8.83 1.68 1.34
N TYR A 102 8.58 2.99 1.43
CA TYR A 102 9.62 4.00 1.18
C TYR A 102 10.77 3.87 2.17
N LEU A 103 10.45 3.60 3.42
CA LEU A 103 11.43 3.43 4.46
C LEU A 103 12.26 2.15 4.26
N MET A 104 11.65 1.04 3.84
CA MET A 104 12.37 -0.18 3.46
C MET A 104 13.32 0.04 2.28
N VAL A 105 12.92 0.82 1.27
CA VAL A 105 13.82 1.20 0.16
C VAL A 105 15.02 1.99 0.69
N ASN A 106 14.80 2.91 1.64
CA ASN A 106 15.90 3.66 2.24
C ASN A 106 16.85 2.77 3.05
N GLU A 107 16.34 1.72 3.70
CA GLU A 107 17.17 0.77 4.44
C GLU A 107 17.86 -0.27 3.58
N LEU A 108 17.26 -0.67 2.46
CA LEU A 108 17.81 -1.75 1.62
C LEU A 108 18.84 -1.24 0.62
N TYR A 109 18.71 0.01 0.15
CA TYR A 109 19.57 0.55 -0.89
C TYR A 109 20.62 1.53 -0.31
N PRO A 110 21.92 1.34 -0.66
CA PRO A 110 22.97 2.25 -0.24
C PRO A 110 22.78 3.63 -0.89
N THR A 111 23.30 4.67 -0.24
CA THR A 111 23.10 6.08 -0.63
C THR A 111 23.41 6.35 -2.11
N ALA A 112 24.42 5.69 -2.67
CA ALA A 112 24.83 5.82 -4.06
C ALA A 112 23.74 5.46 -5.10
N VAL A 113 22.84 4.52 -4.79
CA VAL A 113 21.78 4.06 -5.71
C VAL A 113 20.37 4.33 -5.18
N ARG A 114 20.25 4.83 -3.95
CA ARG A 114 18.96 5.08 -3.28
C ARG A 114 18.08 6.05 -4.06
N ASN A 115 18.64 7.15 -4.57
CA ASN A 115 17.87 8.11 -5.36
C ASN A 115 17.28 7.47 -6.63
N LEU A 116 18.06 6.63 -7.32
CA LEU A 116 17.60 5.91 -8.51
C LEU A 116 16.46 4.93 -8.16
N ALA A 117 16.61 4.17 -7.06
CA ALA A 117 15.59 3.24 -6.59
C ALA A 117 14.27 3.96 -6.23
N VAL A 118 14.37 5.07 -5.49
CA VAL A 118 13.22 5.92 -5.12
C VAL A 118 12.52 6.50 -6.35
N SER A 119 13.27 6.98 -7.34
CA SER A 119 12.70 7.45 -8.61
C SER A 119 11.98 6.35 -9.36
N ALA A 120 12.55 5.13 -9.44
CA ALA A 120 11.91 3.99 -10.08
C ALA A 120 10.58 3.61 -9.39
N VAL A 121 10.58 3.56 -8.05
CA VAL A 121 9.37 3.30 -7.25
C VAL A 121 8.31 4.38 -7.49
N SER A 122 8.71 5.65 -7.59
CA SER A 122 7.82 6.77 -7.84
C SER A 122 7.19 6.70 -9.24
N THR A 123 7.99 6.41 -10.27
CA THR A 123 7.50 6.23 -11.64
C THR A 123 6.52 5.05 -11.72
N MET A 124 6.86 3.91 -11.10
CA MET A 124 5.95 2.75 -11.05
C MET A 124 4.66 3.05 -10.29
N SER A 125 4.72 3.92 -9.28
CA SER A 125 3.56 4.36 -8.53
C SER A 125 2.61 5.22 -9.36
N ARG A 126 3.15 6.03 -10.29
CA ARG A 126 2.35 6.82 -11.25
C ARG A 126 1.61 5.93 -12.25
N PHE A 127 2.22 4.86 -12.73
CA PHE A 127 1.50 3.87 -13.55
C PHE A 127 0.31 3.29 -12.78
N GLY A 128 0.50 2.91 -11.50
CA GLY A 128 -0.60 2.46 -10.66
C GLY A 128 -1.73 3.48 -10.54
N ASN A 129 -1.41 4.77 -10.40
CA ASN A 129 -2.43 5.82 -10.38
C ASN A 129 -3.15 5.95 -11.73
N MET A 130 -2.42 5.91 -12.85
CA MET A 130 -2.97 6.08 -14.20
C MET A 130 -4.04 5.04 -14.56
N PHE A 131 -3.91 3.81 -14.06
CA PHE A 131 -4.88 2.73 -14.27
C PHE A 131 -6.04 2.72 -13.25
N SER A 132 -5.91 3.48 -12.16
CA SER A 132 -6.86 3.41 -11.05
C SER A 132 -8.23 4.02 -11.37
N ALA A 133 -8.27 5.04 -12.23
CA ALA A 133 -9.52 5.67 -12.67
C ALA A 133 -10.41 4.70 -13.47
N GLN A 134 -9.81 3.76 -14.20
CA GLN A 134 -10.50 2.77 -15.03
C GLN A 134 -11.03 1.60 -14.21
N ALA A 135 -10.52 1.37 -13.00
CA ALA A 135 -10.92 0.24 -12.17
C ALA A 135 -12.42 0.23 -11.84
N PHE A 136 -13.01 1.40 -11.62
CA PHE A 136 -14.44 1.54 -11.33
C PHE A 136 -15.33 1.59 -12.57
N TYR A 137 -14.78 1.62 -13.78
CA TYR A 137 -15.57 1.36 -15.00
C TYR A 137 -16.14 -0.06 -15.02
N LEU A 138 -15.44 -1.01 -14.38
CA LEU A 138 -15.92 -2.38 -14.23
C LEU A 138 -17.13 -2.50 -13.28
N SER A 139 -17.46 -1.44 -12.52
CA SER A 139 -18.67 -1.44 -11.67
C SER A 139 -19.96 -1.49 -12.49
N ASP A 140 -19.93 -1.08 -13.76
CA ASP A 140 -21.08 -1.13 -14.67
C ASP A 140 -21.51 -2.57 -14.99
N ILE A 141 -20.58 -3.54 -14.88
CA ILE A 141 -20.88 -4.97 -15.07
C ILE A 141 -21.42 -5.57 -13.78
N ALA A 142 -20.70 -5.37 -12.66
CA ALA A 142 -21.15 -5.72 -11.33
C ALA A 142 -20.39 -4.94 -10.25
N GLU A 143 -21.10 -4.50 -9.22
CA GLU A 143 -20.57 -3.63 -8.16
C GLU A 143 -19.39 -4.24 -7.38
N TRP A 144 -19.30 -5.58 -7.30
CA TRP A 144 -18.25 -6.27 -6.56
C TRP A 144 -16.92 -6.41 -7.33
N ILE A 145 -16.94 -6.31 -8.67
CA ILE A 145 -15.77 -6.58 -9.53
C ILE A 145 -14.61 -5.63 -9.25
N PRO A 146 -14.80 -4.30 -9.12
CA PRO A 146 -13.69 -3.39 -8.80
C PRO A 146 -13.00 -3.78 -7.49
N TYR A 147 -13.76 -4.12 -6.45
CA TYR A 147 -13.20 -4.51 -5.16
C TYR A 147 -12.45 -5.83 -5.23
N ALA A 148 -12.95 -6.81 -5.97
CA ALA A 148 -12.25 -8.07 -6.22
C ALA A 148 -10.95 -7.87 -7.02
N LEU A 149 -10.94 -6.97 -8.01
CA LEU A 149 -9.72 -6.60 -8.73
C LEU A 149 -8.68 -6.01 -7.79
N LEU A 150 -9.07 -5.05 -6.95
CA LEU A 150 -8.19 -4.42 -5.97
C LEU A 150 -7.65 -5.43 -4.95
N PHE A 151 -8.51 -6.36 -4.49
CA PHE A 151 -8.12 -7.47 -3.62
C PHE A 151 -7.07 -8.37 -4.29
N SER A 152 -7.27 -8.76 -5.54
CA SER A 152 -6.34 -9.63 -6.27
C SER A 152 -4.97 -8.98 -6.46
N CYS A 153 -4.93 -7.68 -6.80
CA CYS A 153 -3.71 -6.88 -6.87
C CYS A 153 -2.98 -6.81 -5.52
N GLN A 154 -3.73 -6.60 -4.43
CA GLN A 154 -3.15 -6.55 -3.09
C GLN A 154 -2.63 -7.92 -2.65
N LEU A 155 -3.31 -9.00 -3.02
CA LEU A 155 -2.92 -10.37 -2.68
C LEU A 155 -1.62 -10.74 -3.38
N TYR A 156 -1.50 -10.38 -4.66
CA TYR A 156 -0.27 -10.54 -5.43
C TYR A 156 0.92 -9.78 -4.80
N ASP A 157 0.72 -8.51 -4.44
CA ASP A 157 1.74 -7.69 -3.76
C ASP A 157 2.12 -8.29 -2.39
N PHE A 158 1.14 -8.81 -1.63
CA PHE A 158 1.37 -9.47 -0.35
C PHE A 158 2.21 -10.74 -0.49
N ILE A 159 1.91 -11.61 -1.47
CA ILE A 159 2.67 -12.85 -1.71
C ILE A 159 4.11 -12.52 -2.09
N ILE A 160 4.30 -11.61 -3.05
CA ILE A 160 5.64 -11.22 -3.50
C ILE A 160 6.44 -10.61 -2.36
N LEU A 161 5.89 -9.63 -1.65
CA LEU A 161 6.62 -9.00 -0.55
C LEU A 161 6.85 -9.97 0.60
N SER A 162 5.96 -10.92 0.86
CA SER A 162 6.20 -11.90 1.93
C SER A 162 7.36 -12.85 1.61
N VAL A 163 7.50 -13.26 0.35
CA VAL A 163 8.56 -14.18 -0.12
C VAL A 163 9.90 -13.44 -0.32
N PHE A 164 9.88 -12.29 -0.99
CA PHE A 164 11.10 -11.61 -1.44
C PHE A 164 11.65 -10.58 -0.44
N LEU A 165 10.85 -10.09 0.50
CA LEU A 165 11.31 -9.05 1.42
C LEU A 165 12.07 -9.67 2.61
N PRO A 166 13.38 -9.41 2.76
CA PRO A 166 14.10 -9.76 3.98
C PRO A 166 13.71 -8.82 5.14
N GLU A 167 13.90 -9.25 6.38
CA GLU A 167 13.73 -8.37 7.54
C GLU A 167 14.81 -7.27 7.52
N THR A 168 14.40 -6.00 7.50
CA THR A 168 15.32 -4.86 7.37
C THR A 168 15.66 -4.19 8.71
N LYS A 169 14.89 -4.45 9.79
CA LYS A 169 15.11 -3.79 11.08
C LYS A 169 16.38 -4.31 11.75
N GLY A 170 17.35 -3.41 11.96
CA GLY A 170 18.58 -3.70 12.72
C GLY A 170 19.73 -4.30 11.91
N VAL A 171 19.59 -4.45 10.59
CA VAL A 171 20.70 -4.89 9.73
C VAL A 171 21.54 -3.68 9.36
N HIS A 172 22.83 -3.70 9.74
CA HIS A 172 23.78 -2.66 9.35
C HIS A 172 23.94 -2.66 7.82
N LEU A 173 23.48 -1.59 7.17
CA LEU A 173 23.67 -1.44 5.74
C LEU A 173 25.11 -1.00 5.46
N GLU A 174 25.87 -1.83 4.76
CA GLU A 174 27.17 -1.44 4.25
C GLU A 174 26.98 -0.34 3.20
N ASN A 175 27.54 0.85 3.45
CA ASN A 175 27.38 2.02 2.59
C ASN A 175 28.08 1.91 1.22
N HIS A 176 28.78 0.81 0.96
CA HIS A 176 29.52 0.57 -0.26
C HIS A 176 28.87 -0.51 -1.13
N LEU A 177 28.75 -0.23 -2.43
CA LEU A 177 28.40 -1.25 -3.42
C LEU A 177 29.40 -2.41 -3.35
N PRO A 178 28.97 -3.66 -3.61
CA PRO A 178 29.86 -4.79 -3.61
C PRO A 178 31.07 -4.54 -4.54
N PRO A 179 32.28 -4.91 -4.08
CA PRO A 179 33.50 -4.71 -4.85
C PRO A 179 33.40 -5.39 -6.22
N LYS A 180 34.13 -4.88 -7.22
CA LYS A 180 33.99 -5.28 -8.64
C LYS A 180 34.02 -6.81 -8.85
N HIS A 181 34.78 -7.55 -8.03
CA HIS A 181 34.88 -9.01 -8.09
C HIS A 181 33.61 -9.77 -7.66
N LYS A 182 32.69 -9.14 -6.92
CA LYS A 182 31.37 -9.70 -6.51
C LYS A 182 30.20 -9.18 -7.36
N ARG A 183 30.45 -8.35 -8.38
CA ARG A 183 29.39 -7.81 -9.24
C ARG A 183 28.98 -8.85 -10.28
N ILE A 184 27.73 -9.29 -10.25
CA ILE A 184 27.13 -10.24 -11.20
C ILE A 184 27.27 -9.76 -12.66
N PHE A 185 27.24 -8.44 -12.89
CA PHE A 185 27.39 -7.81 -14.21
C PHE A 185 28.70 -7.00 -14.36
N GLY A 186 29.71 -7.23 -13.50
CA GLY A 186 30.99 -6.56 -13.64
C GLY A 186 31.80 -7.13 -14.81
N ARG A 187 32.03 -6.33 -15.86
CA ARG A 187 33.11 -6.65 -16.81
C ARG A 187 34.40 -6.80 -16.01
N ARG A 188 35.01 -7.99 -16.11
CA ARG A 188 36.38 -8.24 -15.64
C ARG A 188 37.33 -7.49 -16.57
N THR A 189 37.62 -6.25 -16.24
CA THR A 189 38.73 -5.47 -16.80
C THR A 189 39.48 -4.85 -15.64
#